data_AF-A0A2J6I768-F1
#
_entry.id   AF-A0A2J6I768-F1
#
_cell.length_a   1.000
_cell.length_b   1.000
_cell.length_c   1.000
_cell.angle_alpha   90.00
_cell.angle_beta   90.00
_cell.angle_gamma   90.00
#
_symmetry.space_group_name_H-M   'P 1'
#
loop_
_entity.id
_entity.type
_entity.pdbx_description
1 polymer ?
#
loop_
_entity_poly.entity_id
_entity_poly.type
_entity_poly.pdbx_seq_one_letter_code
_entity_poly.pdbx_strand_id
1 'polypeptide(L)'
;MKPKYLLLTLTILLLQHINAQEYNPTAVEGAHWVICFDDNSTFEPVDGLWEYFASGDTIVNALTYKKILKRDLVVTQNGPPFEAEEEYELFGLIRDDTLNKKVYAI
;
A
#
# COMPACT_ATOMS: atom_id res chain seq x y z
N MET A 1 30.05 26.98 28.60
CA MET A 1 30.40 25.72 27.91
C MET A 1 31.34 26.04 26.75
N LYS A 2 32.44 25.30 26.54
CA LYS A 2 33.30 25.54 25.36
C LYS A 2 32.44 25.37 24.08
N PRO A 3 32.65 26.18 23.02
CA PRO A 3 31.80 26.19 21.82
C PRO A 3 31.71 24.82 21.15
N LYS A 4 32.73 23.97 21.32
CA LYS A 4 32.75 22.58 20.84
C LYS A 4 31.68 21.70 21.50
N TYR A 5 31.35 21.92 22.76
CA TYR A 5 30.32 21.14 23.45
C TYR A 5 28.92 21.59 23.08
N LEU A 6 28.73 22.90 22.79
CA LEU A 6 27.46 23.44 22.32
C LEU A 6 27.08 22.86 20.95
N LEU A 7 28.05 22.80 20.04
CA LEU A 7 27.86 22.20 18.72
C LEU A 7 27.50 20.71 18.82
N LEU A 8 28.19 19.95 19.68
CA LEU A 8 27.90 18.53 19.89
C LEU A 8 26.50 18.28 20.45
N THR A 9 26.07 19.07 21.44
CA THR A 9 24.70 18.96 21.98
C THR A 9 23.65 19.31 20.94
N LEU A 10 23.90 20.30 20.08
CA LEU A 10 22.99 20.67 19.00
C LEU A 10 22.86 19.54 17.97
N THR A 11 23.96 18.89 17.60
CA THR A 11 23.93 17.77 16.66
C THR A 11 23.17 16.57 17.21
N ILE A 12 23.32 16.23 18.49
CA ILE A 12 22.61 15.11 19.12
C ILE A 12 21.10 15.36 19.18
N LEU A 13 20.68 16.60 19.49
CA LEU A 13 19.27 17.00 19.51
C LEU A 13 18.63 16.93 18.11
N LEU A 14 19.37 17.31 17.06
CA LEU A 14 18.87 17.26 15.68
C LEU A 14 18.75 15.81 15.16
N LEU A 15 19.58 14.88 15.63
CA LEU A 15 19.50 13.46 15.25
C LEU A 15 18.28 12.74 15.83
N GLN A 16 17.70 13.22 16.94
CA GLN A 16 16.49 12.63 17.55
C GLN A 16 15.22 12.85 16.72
N HIS A 17 15.23 13.81 15.79
CA HIS A 17 14.09 14.12 14.94
C HIS A 17 14.14 13.45 13.56
N ILE A 18 15.15 12.62 13.28
CA ILE A 18 15.17 11.78 12.08
C ILE A 18 14.25 10.58 12.33
N ASN A 19 12.94 10.82 12.27
CA ASN A 19 11.98 9.73 12.15
C ASN A 19 12.17 9.14 10.74
N ALA A 20 12.78 7.96 10.67
CA ALA A 20 12.58 7.10 9.52
C ALA A 20 11.07 6.88 9.36
N GLN A 21 10.57 6.87 8.12
CA GLN A 21 9.15 6.75 7.81
C GLN A 21 8.47 5.70 8.70
N GLU A 22 7.39 6.10 9.36
CA GLU A 22 6.55 5.18 10.14
C GLU A 22 6.06 4.07 9.20
N TYR A 23 6.24 2.82 9.61
CA TYR A 23 5.81 1.70 8.78
C TYR A 23 4.29 1.63 8.84
N ASN A 24 3.64 1.85 7.70
CA ASN A 24 2.21 1.68 7.56
C ASN A 24 1.92 0.30 6.96
N PRO A 25 1.31 -0.64 7.71
CA PRO A 25 1.00 -1.98 7.21
C PRO A 25 0.11 -1.93 5.97
N THR A 26 0.35 -2.84 5.02
CA THR A 26 -0.44 -2.94 3.78
C THR A 26 -1.52 -4.02 3.89
N ALA A 27 -1.26 -5.11 4.59
CA ALA A 27 -2.17 -6.25 4.82
C ALA A 27 -3.21 -5.94 5.90
N VAL A 28 -3.98 -4.86 5.72
CA VAL A 28 -5.02 -4.41 6.65
C VAL A 28 -6.40 -4.82 6.14
N GLU A 29 -7.25 -5.33 7.04
CA GLU A 29 -8.64 -5.66 6.70
C GLU A 29 -9.40 -4.41 6.24
N GLY A 30 -10.17 -4.52 5.16
CA GLY A 30 -10.96 -3.42 4.66
C GLY A 30 -10.19 -2.41 3.81
N ALA A 31 -8.92 -2.66 3.49
CA ALA A 31 -8.14 -1.77 2.63
C ALA A 31 -8.55 -1.92 1.16
N HIS A 32 -8.72 -0.78 0.48
CA HIS A 32 -9.08 -0.67 -0.92
C HIS A 32 -8.00 0.09 -1.69
N TRP A 33 -7.57 -0.44 -2.83
CA TRP A 33 -6.65 0.24 -3.75
C TRP A 33 -7.25 0.25 -5.15
N VAL A 34 -7.59 1.44 -5.65
CA VAL A 34 -8.08 1.62 -7.01
C VAL A 34 -6.90 1.99 -7.90
N ILE A 35 -6.74 1.26 -9.01
CA ILE A 35 -5.70 1.49 -9.99
C ILE A 35 -6.35 2.05 -11.25
N CYS A 36 -5.92 3.25 -11.62
CA CYS A 36 -6.22 3.88 -12.90
C CYS A 36 -4.97 3.76 -13.78
N PHE A 37 -5.11 3.10 -14.92
CA PHE A 37 -4.03 2.84 -15.86
C PHE A 37 -4.28 3.60 -17.16
N ASP A 38 -3.21 4.20 -17.66
CA ASP A 38 -3.15 4.97 -18.90
C ASP A 38 -1.97 4.44 -19.73
N ASP A 39 -2.27 3.92 -20.92
CA ASP A 39 -1.31 3.55 -21.94
C ASP A 39 -1.10 4.74 -22.87
N ASN A 40 0.04 5.41 -22.70
CA ASN A 40 0.45 6.57 -23.50
C ASN A 40 0.50 6.34 -25.04
N SER A 41 0.25 5.12 -25.53
CA SER A 41 0.12 4.80 -26.95
C SER A 41 -1.31 4.91 -27.50
N THR A 42 -2.34 5.02 -26.65
CA THR A 42 -3.74 5.21 -27.02
C THR A 42 -4.16 6.68 -26.89
N PHE A 43 -5.38 7.03 -27.34
CA PHE A 43 -5.90 8.41 -27.22
C PHE A 43 -6.77 8.57 -25.96
N GLU A 44 -7.23 7.46 -25.42
CA GLU A 44 -8.04 7.35 -24.23
C GLU A 44 -7.21 7.74 -23.00
N PRO A 45 -7.73 8.59 -22.10
CA PRO A 45 -6.97 9.00 -20.90
C PRO A 45 -7.00 7.95 -19.77
N VAL A 46 -7.78 6.88 -19.94
CA VAL A 46 -7.87 5.74 -19.01
C VAL A 46 -8.16 4.49 -19.84
N ASP A 47 -7.20 3.58 -19.90
CA ASP A 47 -7.32 2.29 -20.61
C ASP A 47 -7.73 1.15 -19.68
N GLY A 48 -7.50 1.32 -18.38
CA GLY A 48 -7.85 0.31 -17.39
C GLY A 48 -8.22 0.92 -16.04
N LEU A 49 -9.26 0.38 -15.43
CA LEU A 49 -9.66 0.73 -14.09
C LEU A 49 -10.04 -0.54 -13.33
N TRP A 50 -9.36 -0.80 -12.22
CA TRP A 50 -9.65 -1.97 -11.38
C TRP A 50 -9.36 -1.65 -9.92
N GLU A 51 -9.81 -2.55 -9.05
CA GLU A 51 -9.66 -2.41 -7.60
C GLU A 51 -9.09 -3.68 -6.99
N TYR A 52 -8.19 -3.49 -6.02
CA TYR A 52 -7.80 -4.51 -5.05
C TYR A 52 -8.47 -4.26 -3.71
N PHE A 53 -8.96 -5.33 -3.09
CA PHE A 53 -9.64 -5.29 -1.80
C PHE A 53 -9.08 -6.35 -0.84
N ALA A 54 -8.62 -5.91 0.33
CA ALA A 54 -8.12 -6.79 1.38
C ALA A 54 -9.26 -7.27 2.30
N SER A 55 -9.58 -8.56 2.22
CA SER A 55 -10.71 -9.13 2.98
C SER A 55 -10.46 -10.55 3.42
N GLY A 56 -10.46 -10.75 4.73
CA GLY A 56 -10.34 -12.07 5.37
C GLY A 56 -8.92 -12.64 5.34
N ASP A 57 -8.66 -13.51 6.30
CA ASP A 57 -7.35 -14.12 6.50
C ASP A 57 -7.27 -15.54 5.94
N THR A 58 -6.04 -15.99 5.72
CA THR A 58 -5.71 -17.38 5.42
C THR A 58 -4.36 -17.75 6.05
N ILE A 59 -4.08 -19.03 6.15
CA ILE A 59 -2.81 -19.55 6.66
C ILE A 59 -2.09 -20.30 5.55
N VAL A 60 -0.85 -19.91 5.26
CA VAL A 60 0.05 -20.61 4.33
C VAL A 60 1.35 -20.88 5.07
N ASN A 61 1.74 -22.15 5.16
CA ASN A 61 2.96 -22.58 5.87
C ASN A 61 3.09 -22.00 7.29
N ALA A 62 2.00 -22.07 8.07
CA ALA A 62 1.89 -21.53 9.44
C ALA A 62 2.05 -19.99 9.56
N LEU A 63 2.10 -19.26 8.45
CA LEU A 63 2.09 -17.80 8.43
C LEU A 63 0.70 -17.31 8.03
N THR A 64 0.22 -16.27 8.72
CA THR A 64 -1.07 -15.63 8.39
C THR A 64 -0.87 -14.64 7.26
N TYR A 65 -1.72 -14.72 6.24
CA TYR A 65 -1.79 -13.80 5.11
C TYR A 65 -3.20 -13.22 5.01
N LYS A 66 -3.28 -11.98 4.53
CA LYS A 66 -4.52 -11.34 4.11
C LYS A 66 -4.82 -11.74 2.67
N LYS A 67 -6.08 -12.08 2.37
CA LYS A 67 -6.52 -12.31 0.99
C LYS A 67 -6.72 -10.97 0.29
N ILE A 68 -6.18 -10.86 -0.91
CA ILE A 68 -6.42 -9.75 -1.83
C ILE A 68 -7.36 -10.25 -2.91
N LEU A 69 -8.48 -9.56 -3.02
CA LEU A 69 -9.46 -9.75 -4.06
C LEU A 69 -9.26 -8.68 -5.14
N LYS A 70 -9.52 -9.00 -6.40
CA LYS A 70 -9.52 -8.06 -7.53
C LYS A 70 -10.89 -8.06 -8.19
N ARG A 71 -11.30 -6.91 -8.71
CA ARG A 71 -12.37 -6.81 -9.71
C ARG A 71 -12.06 -5.71 -10.70
N ASP A 72 -12.57 -5.84 -11.91
CA ASP A 72 -12.56 -4.75 -12.87
C ASP A 72 -13.71 -3.78 -12.60
N LEU A 73 -13.46 -2.51 -12.90
CA LEU A 73 -14.39 -1.40 -12.70
C LEU A 73 -14.72 -0.81 -14.07
N VAL A 74 -15.93 -0.27 -14.20
CA VAL A 74 -16.33 0.41 -15.44
C VAL A 74 -15.40 1.59 -15.69
N VAL A 75 -14.67 1.53 -16.81
CA VAL A 75 -13.69 2.56 -17.17
C VAL A 75 -14.34 3.94 -17.21
N THR A 76 -13.78 4.87 -16.44
CA THR A 76 -14.29 6.24 -16.32
C THR A 76 -13.18 7.22 -15.97
N GLN A 77 -13.36 8.48 -16.36
CA GLN A 77 -12.52 9.61 -15.93
C GLN A 77 -13.06 10.29 -14.67
N ASN A 78 -14.24 9.88 -14.19
CA ASN A 78 -14.82 10.44 -12.99
C ASN A 78 -14.13 9.91 -11.74
N GLY A 79 -14.09 10.72 -10.68
CA GLY A 79 -13.65 10.26 -9.36
C GLY A 79 -14.66 9.28 -8.72
N PRO A 80 -14.30 8.69 -7.57
CA PRO A 80 -15.18 7.77 -6.84
C PRO A 80 -16.54 8.40 -6.48
N PRO A 81 -17.61 7.60 -6.32
CA PRO A 81 -17.62 6.13 -6.30
C PRO A 81 -17.51 5.51 -7.70
N PHE A 82 -16.77 4.40 -7.80
CA PHE A 82 -16.61 3.64 -9.04
C PHE A 82 -17.66 2.53 -9.14
N GLU A 83 -18.14 2.28 -10.36
CA GLU A 83 -19.07 1.20 -10.67
C GLU A 83 -18.30 -0.10 -10.92
N ALA A 84 -18.77 -1.20 -10.33
CA ALA A 84 -18.18 -2.52 -10.55
C ALA A 84 -18.62 -3.04 -11.92
N GLU A 85 -17.65 -3.47 -12.73
CA GLU A 85 -17.93 -4.18 -13.98
C GLU A 85 -18.06 -5.69 -13.72
N GLU A 86 -17.26 -6.21 -12.79
CA GLU A 86 -17.23 -7.62 -12.42
C GLU A 86 -17.32 -7.84 -10.89
N GLU A 87 -17.59 -9.09 -10.52
CA GLU A 87 -17.53 -9.54 -9.13
C GLU A 87 -16.07 -9.72 -8.66
N TYR A 88 -15.85 -9.70 -7.34
CA TYR A 88 -14.52 -9.95 -6.79
C TYR A 88 -14.06 -11.39 -7.00
N GLU A 89 -12.82 -11.54 -7.46
CA GLU A 89 -12.09 -12.82 -7.52
C GLU A 89 -10.85 -12.79 -6.64
N LEU A 90 -10.39 -13.96 -6.18
CA LEU A 90 -9.15 -14.07 -5.41
C LEU A 90 -7.96 -13.79 -6.33
N PHE A 91 -7.23 -12.71 -6.05
CA PHE A 91 -6.08 -12.29 -6.84
C PHE A 91 -4.75 -12.78 -6.26
N GLY A 92 -4.59 -12.68 -4.95
CA GLY A 92 -3.34 -13.05 -4.29
C GLY A 92 -3.41 -12.93 -2.79
N LEU A 93 -2.28 -13.15 -2.11
CA LEU A 93 -2.19 -13.09 -0.65
C LEU A 93 -1.04 -12.17 -0.25
N ILE A 94 -1.25 -11.30 0.73
CA ILE A 94 -0.21 -10.41 1.25
C ILE A 94 -0.01 -10.56 2.75
N ARG A 95 1.21 -10.29 3.22
CA ARG A 95 1.55 -10.27 4.65
C ARG A 95 2.61 -9.22 4.93
N ASP A 96 2.40 -8.46 5.99
CA ASP A 96 3.43 -7.61 6.58
C ASP A 96 4.29 -8.39 7.59
N ASP A 97 5.61 -8.22 7.47
CA ASP A 97 6.56 -8.41 8.55
C ASP A 97 6.86 -7.03 9.14
N THR A 98 6.12 -6.68 10.20
CA THR A 98 6.22 -5.36 10.85
C THR A 98 7.53 -5.17 11.60
N LEU A 99 8.20 -6.25 12.01
CA LEU A 99 9.50 -6.20 12.66
C LEU A 99 10.60 -5.83 11.66
N ASN A 100 10.62 -6.49 10.51
CA ASN A 100 11.61 -6.24 9.47
C ASN A 100 11.17 -5.20 8.43
N LYS A 101 9.95 -4.65 8.57
CA LYS A 101 9.33 -3.68 7.64
C LYS A 101 9.30 -4.17 6.19
N LYS A 102 8.85 -5.40 5.98
CA LYS A 102 8.78 -6.06 4.66
C LYS A 102 7.37 -6.54 4.35
N VAL A 103 6.98 -6.42 3.09
CA VAL A 103 5.75 -7.01 2.56
C VAL A 103 6.10 -8.24 1.73
N TYR A 104 5.33 -9.31 1.92
CA TYR A 104 5.40 -10.54 1.13
C TYR A 104 4.09 -10.69 0.37
N ALA A 105 4.18 -11.08 -0.91
CA ALA A 105 3.04 -11.36 -1.76
C ALA A 105 3.24 -12.72 -2.45
N ILE A 106 2.16 -13.50 -2.57
CA ILE A 106 2.11 -14.78 -3.31
C ILE A 106 0.84 -14.87 -4.15
#